data_AF-A0A7W0UA18-F1
#
_entry.id   AF-A0A7W0UA18-F1
#
_cell.length_a   1.000
_cell.length_b   1.000
_cell.length_c   1.000
_cell.angle_alpha   90.00
_cell.angle_beta   90.00
_cell.angle_gamma   90.00
#
_symmetry.space_group_name_H-M   'P 1'
#
loop_
_entity.id
_entity.type
_entity.pdbx_description
1 polymer ?
#
loop_
_entity_poly.entity_id
_entity_poly.type
_entity_poly.pdbx_seq_one_letter_code
_entity_poly.pdbx_strand_id
1 'polypeptide(L)'
;MSGAPAPPTSPPAGFFRSRWVERPAHARELEPTALPAGFRAAGVAAGIKHRSLDVGLLVSDAPSTTSSARFTRNALVAAPVAVCAEAALDRLRAVVVNSGNANVSDGERGLVTARESQAAAADLLELPAERVGLASTGVIGRELPRERLVEGIVTAAARLDAD
;
A
#
# COMPACT_ATOMS: atom_id res chain seq x y z
N MET A 1 50.86 -31.36 2.28
CA MET A 1 49.44 -31.62 2.01
C MET A 1 48.85 -30.34 1.46
N SER A 2 48.63 -30.29 0.14
CA SER A 2 48.11 -29.11 -0.57
C SER A 2 46.61 -29.00 -0.29
N GLY A 3 46.19 -27.95 0.42
CA GLY A 3 44.78 -27.65 0.66
C GLY A 3 44.12 -27.20 -0.66
N ALA A 4 43.09 -27.91 -1.10
CA ALA A 4 42.29 -27.50 -2.25
C ALA A 4 41.58 -26.16 -1.93
N PRO A 5 41.49 -25.23 -2.89
CA PRO A 5 40.75 -23.99 -2.70
C PRO A 5 39.26 -24.31 -2.49
N ALA A 6 38.65 -23.62 -1.53
CA ALA A 6 37.22 -23.70 -1.27
C ALA A 6 36.41 -23.38 -2.54
N PRO A 7 35.31 -24.08 -2.82
CA PRO A 7 34.48 -23.82 -3.98
C PRO A 7 33.97 -22.36 -3.95
N PRO A 8 33.80 -21.70 -5.11
CA PRO A 8 33.24 -20.37 -5.16
C PRO A 8 31.85 -20.40 -4.51
N THR A 9 31.66 -19.58 -3.49
CA THR A 9 30.35 -19.37 -2.88
C THR A 9 29.44 -18.78 -3.94
N SER A 10 28.40 -19.52 -4.33
CA SER A 10 27.33 -18.99 -5.19
C SER A 10 26.84 -17.65 -4.64
N PRO A 11 26.62 -16.63 -5.48
CA PRO A 11 26.07 -15.36 -5.01
C PRO A 11 24.76 -15.62 -4.27
N PRO A 12 24.46 -14.88 -3.19
CA PRO A 12 23.22 -15.06 -2.45
C PRO A 12 22.05 -14.95 -3.43
N ALA A 13 21.28 -16.03 -3.55
CA ALA A 13 20.17 -16.09 -4.50
C ALA A 13 19.13 -15.04 -4.09
N GLY A 14 18.95 -14.03 -4.95
CA GLY A 14 18.05 -12.90 -4.75
C GLY A 14 16.60 -13.29 -4.44
N PHE A 15 15.80 -12.30 -4.04
CA PHE A 15 14.42 -12.44 -3.59
C PHE A 15 13.51 -13.00 -4.69
N PHE A 16 13.73 -12.63 -5.96
CA PHE A 16 12.91 -13.13 -7.05
C PHE A 16 13.17 -14.62 -7.32
N ARG A 17 12.28 -15.47 -6.82
CA ARG A 17 12.28 -16.92 -7.06
C ARG A 17 10.92 -17.34 -7.59
N SER A 18 10.85 -17.70 -8.86
CA SER A 18 9.65 -18.25 -9.48
C SER A 18 9.98 -19.57 -10.16
N ARG A 19 9.10 -20.55 -9.99
CA ARG A 19 9.16 -21.85 -10.67
C ARG A 19 8.54 -21.81 -12.09
N TRP A 20 7.93 -20.69 -12.46
CA TRP A 20 7.11 -20.57 -13.66
C TRP A 20 7.62 -19.51 -14.64
N VAL A 21 8.38 -18.53 -14.16
CA VAL A 21 8.78 -17.36 -14.93
C VAL A 21 10.20 -17.00 -14.55
N GLU A 22 11.08 -16.89 -15.54
CA GLU A 22 12.43 -16.36 -15.32
C GLU A 22 12.36 -14.86 -15.02
N ARG A 23 13.30 -14.36 -14.20
CA ARG A 23 13.37 -12.92 -13.93
C ARG A 23 13.63 -12.19 -15.25
N PRO A 24 12.77 -11.24 -15.67
CA PRO A 24 13.01 -10.48 -16.89
C PRO A 24 14.38 -9.77 -16.83
N ALA A 25 15.09 -9.70 -17.95
CA ALA A 25 16.44 -9.12 -18.00
C ALA A 25 16.50 -7.65 -17.53
N HIS A 26 15.40 -6.91 -17.67
CA HIS A 26 15.28 -5.52 -17.24
C HIS A 26 14.84 -5.37 -15.76
N ALA A 27 14.43 -6.45 -15.09
CA ALA A 27 14.01 -6.39 -13.70
C ALA A 27 15.24 -6.33 -12.79
N ARG A 28 15.26 -5.31 -11.92
CA ARG A 28 16.31 -5.10 -10.93
C ARG A 28 15.75 -5.35 -9.55
N GLU A 29 16.55 -5.99 -8.72
CA GLU A 29 16.27 -6.11 -7.29
C GLU A 29 16.82 -4.88 -6.58
N LEU A 30 16.00 -4.28 -5.73
CA LEU A 30 16.37 -3.11 -4.93
C LEU A 30 16.60 -3.55 -3.48
N GLU A 31 17.28 -2.70 -2.71
CA GLU A 31 17.37 -2.89 -1.26
C GLU A 31 15.96 -2.88 -0.65
N PRO A 32 15.70 -3.63 0.44
CA PRO A 32 14.34 -3.79 0.97
C PRO A 32 13.61 -2.50 1.37
N THR A 33 14.36 -1.43 1.63
CA THR A 33 13.84 -0.11 2.02
C THR A 33 13.75 0.87 0.86
N ALA A 34 14.30 0.56 -0.30
CA ALA A 34 14.32 1.46 -1.44
C ALA A 34 13.03 1.33 -2.26
N LEU A 35 12.46 2.47 -2.67
CA LEU A 35 11.35 2.48 -3.60
C LEU A 35 11.84 2.40 -5.05
N PRO A 36 11.10 1.75 -5.96
CA PRO A 36 11.37 1.86 -7.38
C PRO A 36 11.28 3.30 -7.86
N ALA A 37 12.13 3.68 -8.82
CA ALA A 37 12.10 5.02 -9.39
C ALA A 37 10.70 5.41 -9.90
N GLY A 38 10.25 6.62 -9.57
CA GLY A 38 8.90 7.09 -9.89
C GLY A 38 7.83 6.66 -8.89
N PHE A 39 8.22 6.12 -7.73
CA PHE A 39 7.34 5.95 -6.58
C PHE A 39 7.79 6.82 -5.42
N ARG A 40 6.82 7.32 -4.66
CA ARG A 40 7.03 8.02 -3.39
C ARG A 40 6.15 7.40 -2.33
N ALA A 41 6.60 7.40 -1.08
CA ALA A 41 5.81 6.94 0.03
C ALA A 41 6.03 7.78 1.29
N ALA A 42 5.06 7.70 2.20
CA ALA A 42 5.17 8.24 3.54
C ALA A 42 4.37 7.39 4.50
N GLY A 43 4.87 7.29 5.74
CA GLY A 43 4.17 6.69 6.87
C GLY A 43 4.15 7.66 8.04
N VAL A 44 3.00 7.78 8.71
CA VAL A 44 2.82 8.68 9.85
C VAL A 44 2.12 7.95 11.00
N ALA A 45 2.33 8.47 12.22
CA ALA A 45 1.59 8.05 13.40
C ALA A 45 0.39 8.99 13.58
N ALA A 46 -0.79 8.55 13.12
CA ALA A 46 -2.07 9.26 13.23
C ALA A 46 -2.84 8.93 14.53
N GLY A 47 -2.37 7.95 15.30
CA GLY A 47 -2.97 7.61 16.60
C GLY A 47 -4.19 6.68 16.50
N ILE A 48 -4.28 5.90 15.42
CA ILE A 48 -5.15 4.72 15.30
C ILE A 48 -4.54 3.57 16.11
N LYS A 49 -3.22 3.40 16.03
CA LYS A 49 -2.41 2.46 16.83
C LYS A 49 -1.60 3.23 17.88
N HIS A 50 -1.39 2.62 19.04
CA HIS A 50 -0.61 3.26 20.10
C HIS A 50 0.89 3.35 19.72
N ARG A 51 1.43 4.57 19.69
CA ARG A 51 2.87 4.88 19.53
C ARG A 51 3.55 4.14 18.36
N SER A 52 2.93 4.11 17.20
CA SER A 52 3.48 3.47 15.99
C SER A 52 2.98 4.19 14.75
N LEU A 53 3.70 4.03 13.63
CA LEU A 53 3.16 4.39 12.32
C LEU A 53 1.92 3.54 12.03
N ASP A 54 0.88 4.16 11.54
CA ASP A 54 -0.43 3.53 11.37
C ASP A 54 -1.25 4.06 10.20
N VAL A 55 -0.80 5.12 9.52
CA VAL A 55 -1.32 5.58 8.23
C VAL A 55 -0.16 5.72 7.28
N GLY A 56 -0.33 5.26 6.05
CA GLY A 56 0.65 5.39 4.98
C GLY A 56 0.00 5.74 3.65
N LEU A 57 0.79 6.34 2.78
CA LEU A 57 0.42 6.71 1.43
C LEU A 57 1.55 6.31 0.49
N LEU A 58 1.22 5.56 -0.56
CA LEU A 58 2.12 5.21 -1.66
C LEU A 58 1.59 5.87 -2.94
N VAL A 59 2.48 6.50 -3.70
CA VAL A 59 2.14 7.21 -4.94
C VAL A 59 3.07 6.79 -6.06
N SER A 60 2.52 6.53 -7.24
CA SER A 60 3.26 6.44 -8.50
C SER A 60 3.21 7.80 -9.18
N ASP A 61 4.36 8.37 -9.53
CA ASP A 61 4.46 9.68 -10.20
C ASP A 61 4.30 9.55 -11.73
N ALA A 62 4.35 8.33 -12.27
CA ALA A 62 4.20 8.07 -13.70
C ALA A 62 2.79 8.50 -14.20
N PRO A 63 2.67 9.34 -15.24
CA PRO A 63 1.38 9.79 -15.76
C PRO A 63 0.41 8.65 -16.10
N SER A 64 0.97 7.56 -16.65
CA SER A 64 0.28 6.33 -17.01
C SER A 64 0.83 5.16 -16.20
N THR A 65 0.15 4.81 -15.11
CA THR A 65 0.49 3.64 -14.28
C THR A 65 -0.40 2.48 -14.67
N THR A 66 0.21 1.30 -14.87
CA THR A 66 -0.52 0.03 -14.96
C THR A 66 -0.54 -0.61 -13.59
N SER A 67 -1.72 -1.02 -13.13
CA SER A 67 -1.88 -1.72 -11.86
C SER A 67 -2.74 -2.97 -12.01
N SER A 68 -2.74 -3.80 -10.98
CA SER A 68 -3.69 -4.90 -10.84
C SER A 68 -3.90 -5.16 -9.36
N ALA A 69 -5.15 -5.39 -8.96
CA ALA A 69 -5.51 -5.72 -7.60
C ALA A 69 -6.37 -6.98 -7.58
N ARG A 70 -6.19 -7.77 -6.52
CA ARG A 70 -7.02 -8.94 -6.21
C ARG A 70 -7.47 -8.83 -4.77
N PHE A 71 -8.71 -9.19 -4.53
CA PHE A 71 -9.33 -9.10 -3.21
C PHE A 71 -9.66 -10.47 -2.64
N THR A 72 -9.95 -10.49 -1.35
CA THR A 72 -10.41 -11.68 -0.65
C THR A 72 -11.71 -12.22 -1.27
N ARG A 73 -11.88 -13.54 -1.23
CA ARG A 73 -13.15 -14.23 -1.57
C ARG A 73 -14.04 -14.45 -0.34
N ASN A 74 -13.64 -13.94 0.82
CA ASN A 74 -14.42 -14.06 2.05
C ASN A 74 -15.76 -13.31 1.91
N ALA A 75 -16.83 -13.89 2.44
CA ALA A 75 -18.15 -13.27 2.49
C ALA A 75 -18.16 -11.99 3.36
N LEU A 76 -17.32 -11.93 4.40
CA LEU A 76 -17.17 -10.73 5.21
C LEU A 76 -16.13 -9.79 4.59
N VAL A 77 -16.60 -8.88 3.76
CA VAL A 77 -15.78 -7.91 3.02
C VAL A 77 -15.60 -6.62 3.83
N ALA A 78 -14.38 -6.11 3.87
CA ALA A 78 -14.05 -4.82 4.49
C ALA A 78 -14.59 -3.66 3.65
N ALA A 79 -15.01 -2.56 4.29
CA ALA A 79 -15.38 -1.34 3.59
C ALA A 79 -14.33 -0.83 2.57
N PRO A 80 -13.01 -0.80 2.85
CA PRO A 80 -12.00 -0.41 1.86
C PRO A 80 -11.96 -1.33 0.64
N VAL A 81 -12.23 -2.63 0.81
CA VAL A 81 -12.27 -3.58 -0.32
C VAL A 81 -13.49 -3.31 -1.20
N ALA A 82 -14.65 -3.02 -0.60
CA ALA A 82 -15.85 -2.66 -1.33
C ALA A 82 -15.65 -1.38 -2.17
N VAL A 83 -15.05 -0.34 -1.58
CA VAL A 83 -14.71 0.90 -2.30
C VAL A 83 -13.67 0.66 -3.40
N CYS A 84 -12.64 -0.16 -3.14
CA CYS A 84 -11.65 -0.50 -4.17
C CYS A 84 -12.26 -1.27 -5.34
N ALA A 85 -13.28 -2.11 -5.11
CA ALA A 85 -13.92 -2.85 -6.19
C ALA A 85 -14.63 -1.94 -7.22
N GLU A 86 -14.94 -0.69 -6.84
CA GLU A 86 -15.49 0.34 -7.72
C GLU A 86 -14.39 1.18 -8.42
N ALA A 87 -13.14 1.05 -8.00
CA ALA A 87 -12.02 1.84 -8.51
C ALA A 87 -11.47 1.29 -9.84
N ALA A 88 -10.65 2.10 -10.50
CA ALA A 88 -10.00 1.75 -11.74
C ALA A 88 -8.74 0.90 -11.50
N LEU A 89 -8.96 -0.38 -11.20
CA LEU A 89 -7.91 -1.32 -10.75
C LEU A 89 -6.75 -1.53 -11.72
N ASP A 90 -6.93 -1.19 -12.99
CA ASP A 90 -5.94 -1.27 -14.06
C ASP A 90 -5.01 -0.04 -14.12
N ARG A 91 -5.35 1.04 -13.41
CA ARG A 91 -4.66 2.34 -13.46
C ARG A 91 -4.61 3.11 -12.14
N LEU A 92 -4.52 2.40 -11.02
CA LEU A 92 -4.30 3.01 -9.71
C LEU A 92 -2.97 3.76 -9.69
N ARG A 93 -3.00 4.97 -9.14
CA ARG A 93 -1.86 5.88 -9.00
C ARG A 93 -1.44 6.05 -7.55
N ALA A 94 -2.35 5.86 -6.60
CA ALA A 94 -2.04 5.95 -5.18
C ALA A 94 -2.73 4.84 -4.39
N VAL A 95 -2.17 4.49 -3.24
CA VAL A 95 -2.79 3.59 -2.27
C VAL A 95 -2.66 4.20 -0.88
N VAL A 96 -3.79 4.42 -0.23
CA VAL A 96 -3.85 4.74 1.20
C VAL A 96 -3.86 3.43 1.98
N VAL A 97 -3.00 3.32 2.98
CA VAL A 97 -2.97 2.18 3.89
C VAL A 97 -3.16 2.64 5.32
N ASN A 98 -3.91 1.89 6.13
CA ASN A 98 -3.94 2.08 7.57
C ASN A 98 -3.78 0.76 8.32
N SER A 99 -3.24 0.81 9.53
CA SER A 99 -3.10 -0.33 10.43
C SER A 99 -3.71 -0.05 11.81
N GLY A 100 -3.97 -1.10 12.59
CA GLY A 100 -4.60 -1.02 13.91
C GLY A 100 -6.13 -1.18 13.88
N ASN A 101 -6.77 -0.94 12.75
CA ASN A 101 -8.20 -1.17 12.54
C ASN A 101 -8.46 -1.62 11.09
N ALA A 102 -9.18 -2.73 10.91
CA ALA A 102 -9.45 -3.32 9.60
C ALA A 102 -10.59 -2.64 8.82
N ASN A 103 -11.40 -1.79 9.47
CA ASN A 103 -12.62 -1.21 8.89
C ASN A 103 -13.56 -2.28 8.30
N VAL A 104 -13.83 -3.30 9.11
CA VAL A 104 -14.70 -4.45 8.79
C VAL A 104 -15.83 -4.48 9.80
N SER A 105 -17.05 -4.75 9.33
CA SER A 105 -18.28 -4.83 10.16
C SER A 105 -18.67 -3.53 10.85
N ASP A 106 -18.37 -2.37 10.27
CA ASP A 106 -18.77 -1.04 10.77
C ASP A 106 -19.96 -0.43 9.99
N GLY A 107 -20.61 -1.23 9.15
CA GLY A 107 -21.78 -0.84 8.36
C GLY A 107 -21.51 0.36 7.45
N GLU A 108 -22.50 1.26 7.36
CA GLU A 108 -22.45 2.44 6.49
C GLU A 108 -21.36 3.43 6.90
N ARG A 109 -21.08 3.58 8.21
CA ARG A 109 -19.98 4.44 8.70
C ARG A 109 -18.63 3.98 8.15
N GLY A 110 -18.39 2.68 8.10
CA GLY A 110 -17.16 2.14 7.53
C GLY A 110 -16.98 2.50 6.04
N LEU A 111 -18.08 2.46 5.27
CA LEU A 111 -18.08 2.86 3.86
C LEU A 111 -17.86 4.36 3.70
N VAL A 112 -18.52 5.20 4.51
CA VAL A 112 -18.30 6.65 4.52
C VAL A 112 -16.84 6.97 4.81
N THR A 113 -16.28 6.39 5.88
CA THR A 113 -14.86 6.56 6.23
C THR A 113 -13.93 6.15 5.09
N ALA A 114 -14.22 5.04 4.41
CA ALA A 114 -13.42 4.59 3.26
C ALA A 114 -13.51 5.57 2.08
N ARG A 115 -14.71 6.02 1.71
CA ARG A 115 -14.90 6.99 0.61
C ARG A 115 -14.28 8.35 0.92
N GLU A 116 -14.42 8.85 2.14
CA GLU A 116 -13.78 10.10 2.56
C GLU A 116 -12.26 9.99 2.56
N SER A 117 -11.70 8.85 2.97
CA SER A 117 -10.26 8.60 2.90
C SER A 117 -9.76 8.57 1.46
N GLN A 118 -10.52 7.94 0.55
CA GLN A 118 -10.22 7.92 -0.88
C GLN A 118 -10.26 9.32 -1.48
N ALA A 119 -11.31 10.10 -1.18
CA ALA A 119 -11.49 11.47 -1.66
C ALA A 119 -10.38 12.40 -1.13
N ALA A 120 -10.05 12.33 0.17
CA ALA A 120 -9.00 13.14 0.76
C ALA A 120 -7.65 12.93 0.07
N ALA A 121 -7.26 11.67 -0.15
CA ALA A 121 -6.03 11.36 -0.87
C ALA A 121 -6.09 11.77 -2.35
N ALA A 122 -7.25 11.62 -2.99
CA ALA A 122 -7.47 12.04 -4.37
C ALA A 122 -7.29 13.55 -4.54
N ASP A 123 -7.92 14.35 -3.67
CA ASP A 123 -7.85 15.81 -3.70
C ASP A 123 -6.42 16.31 -3.44
N LEU A 124 -5.74 15.76 -2.43
CA LEU A 124 -4.35 16.13 -2.10
C LEU A 124 -3.35 15.81 -3.21
N LEU A 125 -3.64 14.81 -4.04
CA LEU A 125 -2.79 14.35 -5.13
C LEU A 125 -3.24 14.83 -6.51
N GLU A 126 -4.34 15.60 -6.57
CA GLU A 126 -4.98 16.05 -7.82
C GLU A 126 -5.32 14.87 -8.75
N LEU A 127 -5.82 13.78 -8.18
CA LEU A 127 -6.19 12.56 -8.88
C LEU A 127 -7.71 12.37 -8.91
N PRO A 128 -8.26 11.69 -9.94
CA PRO A 128 -9.59 11.11 -9.84
C PRO A 128 -9.63 10.09 -8.70
N ALA A 129 -10.69 10.09 -7.89
CA ALA A 129 -10.85 9.16 -6.76
C ALA A 129 -10.72 7.67 -7.18
N GLU A 130 -11.21 7.32 -8.37
CA GLU A 130 -11.07 5.96 -8.93
C GLU A 130 -9.61 5.50 -9.13
N ARG A 131 -8.63 6.42 -9.11
CA ARG A 131 -7.20 6.10 -9.18
C ARG A 131 -6.55 5.90 -7.81
N VAL A 132 -7.32 5.96 -6.73
CA VAL A 132 -6.83 5.77 -5.36
C VAL A 132 -7.37 4.46 -4.79
N GLY A 133 -6.47 3.54 -4.48
CA GLY A 133 -6.76 2.32 -3.73
C GLY A 133 -6.70 2.52 -2.22
N LEU A 134 -7.35 1.64 -1.48
CA LEU A 134 -7.40 1.63 -0.02
C LEU A 134 -7.03 0.24 0.50
N ALA A 135 -6.30 0.19 1.62
CA ALA A 135 -6.13 -1.04 2.39
C ALA A 135 -6.14 -0.75 3.89
N SER A 136 -6.90 -1.55 4.63
CA SER A 136 -6.98 -1.45 6.10
C SER A 136 -6.67 -2.80 6.73
N THR A 137 -5.93 -2.80 7.83
CA THR A 137 -5.62 -4.03 8.58
C THR A 137 -5.66 -3.78 10.09
N GLY A 138 -6.12 -4.77 10.86
CA GLY A 138 -6.17 -4.70 12.32
C GLY A 138 -7.43 -5.33 12.91
N VAL A 139 -7.92 -4.74 13.99
CA VAL A 139 -9.09 -5.25 14.71
C VAL A 139 -10.36 -5.12 13.85
N ILE A 140 -11.20 -6.16 13.85
CA ILE A 140 -12.52 -6.21 13.18
C ILE A 140 -13.61 -5.80 14.18
N GLY A 141 -14.67 -5.14 13.69
CA GLY A 141 -15.86 -4.81 14.51
C GLY A 141 -15.66 -3.62 15.45
N ARG A 142 -14.67 -2.75 15.18
CA ARG A 142 -14.48 -1.48 15.88
C ARG A 142 -14.56 -0.34 14.89
N GLU A 143 -15.18 0.75 15.32
CA GLU A 143 -15.21 1.99 14.56
C GLU A 143 -13.80 2.51 14.29
N LEU A 144 -13.52 2.83 13.03
CA LEU A 144 -12.27 3.44 12.60
C LEU A 144 -12.36 4.94 12.88
N PRO A 145 -11.44 5.53 13.68
CA PRO A 145 -11.43 6.97 13.94
C PRO A 145 -11.13 7.76 12.66
N ARG A 146 -12.19 8.15 11.95
CA ARG A 146 -12.15 8.73 10.61
C ARG A 146 -11.36 10.03 10.57
N GLU A 147 -11.57 10.91 11.54
CA GLU A 147 -10.89 12.20 11.62
C GLU A 147 -9.36 12.00 11.72
N ARG A 148 -8.92 11.04 12.55
CA ARG A 148 -7.50 10.67 12.64
C ARG A 148 -6.95 10.11 11.34
N LEU A 149 -7.72 9.25 10.66
CA LEU A 149 -7.29 8.70 9.38
C LEU A 149 -7.11 9.80 8.33
N VAL A 150 -8.08 10.71 8.19
CA VAL A 150 -8.01 11.81 7.23
C VAL A 150 -6.86 12.77 7.55
N GLU A 151 -6.68 13.16 8.81
CA GLU A 151 -5.52 13.98 9.24
C GLU A 151 -4.18 13.26 8.99
N GLY A 152 -4.15 11.94 9.21
CA GLY A 152 -3.01 11.09 8.89
C GLY A 152 -2.67 11.09 7.40
N ILE A 153 -3.69 11.02 6.53
CA ILE A 153 -3.52 11.10 5.07
C ILE A 153 -2.96 12.46 4.65
N VAL A 154 -3.48 13.56 5.20
CA VAL A 154 -2.95 14.92 4.97
C VAL A 154 -1.48 15.00 5.36
N THR A 155 -1.15 14.50 6.56
CA THR A 155 0.24 14.53 7.06
C THR A 155 1.15 13.64 6.22
N ALA A 156 0.69 12.47 5.78
CA ALA A 156 1.46 11.58 4.91
C ALA A 156 1.70 12.20 3.53
N ALA A 157 0.67 12.81 2.92
CA ALA A 157 0.80 13.50 1.64
C ALA A 157 1.85 14.61 1.67
N ALA A 158 1.90 15.39 2.76
CA ALA A 158 2.90 16.44 2.97
C ALA A 158 4.33 15.91 3.19
N ARG A 159 4.51 14.62 3.44
CA ARG A 159 5.80 13.97 3.73
C ARG A 159 6.23 12.94 2.68
N LEU A 160 5.51 12.86 1.56
CA LEU A 160 5.84 11.92 0.49
C LEU A 160 7.24 12.16 -0.04
N ASP A 161 8.08 11.13 0.07
CA ASP A 161 9.45 11.15 -0.43
C ASP A 161 9.74 9.88 -1.26
N ALA A 162 10.73 9.95 -2.14
CA ALA A 162 11.20 8.82 -2.94
C ALA A 162 12.11 7.87 -2.15
N ASP A 163 12.61 8.31 -0.99
CA ASP A 163 13.58 7.61 -0.13
C ASP A 163 13.15 7.56 1.36
#